data_AF-A0A3N5GE22-F1
#
_entry.id   AF-A0A3N5GE22-F1
#
_cell.length_a   1.000
_cell.length_b   1.000
_cell.length_c   1.000
_cell.angle_alpha   90.00
_cell.angle_beta   90.00
_cell.angle_gamma   90.00
#
_symmetry.space_group_name_H-M   'P 1'
#
loop_
_entity.id
_entity.type
_entity.pdbx_description
1 polymer ?
#
loop_
_entity_poly.entity_id
_entity_poly.type
_entity_poly.pdbx_seq_one_letter_code
_entity_poly.pdbx_strand_id
1 'polypeptide(L)' 'MKAVRIHQHGGPEALQYDEVDPLQPSAGEAVVKIAAAGVNCIDIQQRNGKYKVPQLPFTIRSAAA' A
#
# COMPACT_ATOMS: atom_id res chain seq x y z
N MET A 1 -10.10 -7.08 -4.69
CA MET A 1 -9.85 -5.63 -4.90
C MET A 1 -8.45 -5.42 -5.46
N LYS A 2 -8.13 -4.24 -5.99
CA LYS A 2 -6.79 -3.97 -6.55
C LYS A 2 -5.96 -3.08 -5.63
N ALA A 3 -4.66 -3.32 -5.54
CA ALA A 3 -3.76 -2.58 -4.67
C ALA A 3 -2.38 -2.38 -5.31
N VAL A 4 -1.72 -1.27 -5.00
CA VAL A 4 -0.31 -1.06 -5.36
C VAL A 4 0.56 -1.60 -4.24
N ARG A 5 1.39 -2.60 -4.54
CA ARG A 5 2.25 -3.28 -3.56
C ARG A 5 3.71 -3.31 -4.00
N ILE A 6 4.59 -3.45 -3.02
CA ILE A 6 6.00 -3.79 -3.23
C ILE A 6 6.25 -5.19 -2.66
N HIS A 7 6.88 -6.05 -3.45
CA HIS A 7 7.29 -7.40 -3.03
C HIS A 7 8.76 -7.44 -2.63
N GLN A 8 9.52 -6.44 -3.04
CA GLN A 8 10.91 -6.18 -2.69
C GLN A 8 11.16 -4.67 -2.71
N HIS A 9 12.21 -4.22 -2.02
CA HIS A 9 12.61 -2.82 -2.10
C HIS A 9 13.30 -2.51 -3.43
N GLY A 10 13.13 -1.28 -3.94
CA GLY A 10 13.77 -0.88 -5.19
C GLY A 10 13.37 0.50 -5.71
N GLY A 11 13.68 0.72 -6.99
CA GLY A 11 13.24 1.87 -7.75
C GLY A 11 11.73 1.80 -8.08
N PRO A 12 11.23 2.69 -8.94
CA PRO A 12 9.82 2.71 -9.34
C PRO A 12 9.29 1.37 -9.87
N GLU A 13 10.15 0.58 -10.50
CA GLU A 13 9.88 -0.76 -11.04
C GLU A 13 9.47 -1.80 -9.98
N ALA A 14 9.72 -1.52 -8.70
CA ALA A 14 9.29 -2.39 -7.60
C ALA A 14 7.78 -2.31 -7.33
N LEU A 15 7.08 -1.30 -7.86
CA LEU A 15 5.63 -1.14 -7.72
C LEU A 15 4.89 -2.12 -8.61
N GLN A 16 4.02 -2.92 -8.01
CA GLN A 16 3.17 -3.88 -8.71
C GLN A 16 1.71 -3.58 -8.42
N TYR A 17 0.86 -3.77 -9.43
CA TYR A 17 -0.58 -3.60 -9.31
C TYR A 17 -1.25 -4.96 -9.20
N ASP A 18 -1.51 -5.34 -7.96
CA ASP A 18 -1.95 -6.69 -7.60
C ASP A 18 -3.46 -6.77 -7.45
N GLU A 19 -4.02 -7.93 -7.76
CA GLU A 19 -5.31 -8.34 -7.25
C GLU A 19 -5.13 -8.98 -5.86
N VAL A 20 -5.91 -8.49 -4.89
CA VAL A 20 -5.90 -8.96 -3.50
C VAL A 20 -7.32 -9.25 -3.04
N ASP A 21 -7.48 -10.10 -2.04
CA ASP A 21 -8.80 -10.42 -1.51
C ASP A 21 -9.51 -9.17 -0.95
N PRO A 22 -10.85 -9.09 -1.07
CA PRO A 22 -11.63 -8.06 -0.38
C PRO A 22 -11.39 -8.10 1.14
N LEU A 23 -11.27 -6.91 1.74
CA LEU A 23 -11.14 -6.79 3.19
C LEU A 23 -12.46 -7.18 3.88
N GLN A 24 -12.35 -7.94 4.96
CA GLN A 24 -13.46 -8.26 5.86
C GLN A 24 -13.22 -7.53 7.19
N PRO A 25 -14.10 -6.61 7.61
CA PRO A 25 -13.91 -5.88 8.86
C PRO A 25 -14.26 -6.76 10.06
N SER A 26 -13.49 -6.63 11.14
CA SER A 26 -13.87 -7.15 12.45
C SER A 26 -14.80 -6.19 13.20
N ALA A 27 -15.28 -6.60 14.38
CA ALA A 27 -16.08 -5.73 15.24
C ALA A 27 -15.29 -4.45 15.59
N GLY A 28 -15.87 -3.29 15.26
CA GLY A 28 -15.24 -1.98 15.46
C GLY A 28 -14.42 -1.47 14.27
N GLU A 29 -14.32 -2.22 13.17
CA GLU A 29 -13.63 -1.81 11.96
C GLU A 29 -14.62 -1.44 10.84
N ALA A 30 -14.16 -0.64 9.87
CA ALA A 30 -14.92 -0.31 8.68
C ALA A 30 -14.07 -0.53 7.42
N VAL A 31 -14.72 -0.99 6.34
CA VAL A 31 -14.11 -1.04 5.01
C VAL A 31 -14.54 0.18 4.23
N VAL A 32 -13.56 0.97 3.79
CA VAL A 32 -13.79 2.20 3.00
C VAL A 32 -13.40 1.93 1.56
N LYS A 33 -14.31 2.24 0.63
CA LYS A 33 -14.00 2.27 -0.79
C LYS A 33 -13.24 3.55 -1.11
N ILE A 34 -11.96 3.41 -1.44
CA ILE A 34 -11.10 4.55 -1.78
C ILE A 34 -11.46 5.08 -3.17
N ALA A 35 -11.82 6.36 -3.25
CA ALA A 35 -12.05 7.05 -4.52
C ALA A 35 -10.77 7.72 -5.02
N ALA A 36 -9.96 8.25 -4.10
CA ALA A 36 -8.66 8.82 -4.40
C ALA A 36 -7.65 8.54 -3.27
N ALA A 37 -6.36 8.45 -3.63
CA ALA A 37 -5.28 8.33 -2.68
C ALA A 37 -4.23 9.42 -2.94
N GLY A 38 -3.72 10.03 -1.88
CA GLY A 38 -2.58 10.93 -1.96
C GLY A 38 -1.29 10.17 -2.21
N VAL A 39 -0.35 10.81 -2.91
CA VAL A 39 1.04 10.34 -3.04
C VAL A 39 1.92 11.27 -2.23
N ASN A 40 2.73 10.70 -1.35
CA ASN A 40 3.61 11.43 -0.43
C ASN A 40 5.07 10.97 -0.56
N CYS A 41 6.00 11.83 -0.15
CA CYS A 41 7.44 11.50 -0.17
C CYS A 41 7.79 10.27 0.67
N ILE A 42 7.00 9.94 1.69
CA ILE A 42 7.21 8.74 2.52
C ILE A 42 7.02 7.45 1.72
N ASP A 43 6.17 7.45 0.70
CA ASP A 43 5.92 6.29 -0.15
C ASP A 43 7.20 5.87 -0.90
N ILE A 44 7.99 6.85 -1.34
CA ILE A 44 9.30 6.62 -1.96
C ILE A 44 10.27 5.98 -0.96
N GLN A 45 10.27 6.46 0.28
CA GLN A 45 11.16 5.96 1.33
C GLN A 45 10.79 4.53 1.76
N GLN A 46 9.50 4.21 1.82
CA GLN A 46 9.02 2.84 2.06
C GLN A 46 9.38 1.91 0.89
N ARG A 47 9.16 2.36 -0.35
CA ARG A 47 9.48 1.60 -1.56
C ARG A 47 10.96 1.28 -1.69
N ASN A 48 11.83 2.28 -1.52
CA ASN A 48 13.28 2.10 -1.68
C ASN A 48 13.99 1.53 -0.44
N GLY A 49 13.25 1.23 0.64
CA GLY A 49 13.78 0.60 1.85
C GLY A 49 14.45 1.55 2.83
N LYS A 50 14.41 2.87 2.61
CA LYS A 50 14.92 3.88 3.56
C LYS A 50 14.02 4.08 4.78
N TYR A 51 12.76 3.68 4.67
CA TYR A 51 11.80 3.65 5.78
C TYR A 51 11.30 2.22 6.00
N LYS A 52 11.38 1.75 7.24
CA LYS A 52 11.03 0.36 7.58
C LYS A 52 9.53 0.13 7.37
N VAL A 53 9.21 -0.89 6.59
CA VAL A 53 7.85 -1.43 6.46
C VAL A 53 7.71 -2.67 7.34
N PRO A 54 6.51 -2.99 7.83
CA PRO A 54 6.31 -4.08 8.77
C PRO A 54 6.55 -5.48 8.14
N GLN A 55 6.16 -5.67 6.89
CA GLN A 55 6.42 -6.89 6.12
C GLN A 55 6.30 -6.66 4.61
N LEU A 56 6.92 -7.54 3.83
CA LEU A 56 6.69 -7.65 2.39
C LEU A 56 5.78 -8.89 2.12
N PRO A 57 4.85 -8.84 1.15
CA PRO A 57 4.56 -7.68 0.30
C PRO A 57 3.82 -6.57 1.04
N PHE A 58 4.25 -5.32 0.83
CA PHE A 58 3.69 -4.15 1.52
C PHE A 58 2.80 -3.35 0.58
N THR A 59 1.56 -3.05 0.99
CA THR A 59 0.67 -2.14 0.25
C THR A 59 1.07 -0.70 0.54
N ILE A 60 1.56 0.01 -0.48
CA ILE A 60 1.89 1.42 -0.34
C ILE A 60 0.59 2.20 -0.23
N ARG A 61 0.44 2.92 0.88
CA ARG A 61 -0.68 3.82 1.10
C ARG A 61 -0.21 5.04 1.87
N SER A 62 -0.48 6.21 1.29
CA SER A 62 -0.59 7.46 2.03
C SER A 62 -2.04 7.92 1.98
N ALA A 63 -2.42 8.86 2.87
CA ALA A 63 -3.79 9.33 3.14
C ALA A 63 -4.79 9.12 1.98
N ALA A 64 -5.89 8.43 2.27
CA ALA A 64 -6.93 8.12 1.31
C ALA A 64 -8.22 8.89 1.65
N ALA A 65 -8.94 9.32 0.62
CA ALA A 65 -10.24 9.98 0.70
C ALA A 65 -11.31 9.22 -0.11
#